data_AF-A0A060Z2S7-F1
#
_entry.id   AF-A0A060Z2S7-F1
#
_cell.length_a   1.000
_cell.length_b   1.000
_cell.length_c   1.000
_cell.angle_alpha   90.00
_cell.angle_beta   90.00
_cell.angle_gamma   90.00
#
_symmetry.space_group_name_H-M   'P 1'
#
loop_
_entity.id
_entity.type
_entity.pdbx_description
1 polymer ?
#
loop_
_entity_poly.entity_id
_entity_poly.type
_entity_poly.pdbx_seq_one_letter_code
_entity_poly.pdbx_strand_id
1 'polypeptide(L)'
;MCFVSGWNIIFMTLRTTPSYEANWRSTSAAFFNSESMRKWVESINKIIKRKMQTQSNGVSHNITFESPPPPIEWHISRLGQTDTFDLMTLHPIEIARQLTLLESELYRAVRPSELVGSVWTKEDKENNSPNLLRMIRHTTNLTLWFEK
;
A
#
# COMPACT_ATOMS: atom_id res chain seq x y z
N MET A 1 -31.78 -4.82 -37.72
CA MET A 1 -30.60 -5.55 -37.20
C MET A 1 -29.71 -4.54 -36.48
N CYS A 2 -29.14 -4.95 -35.34
CA CYS A 2 -28.30 -4.10 -34.49
C CYS A 2 -26.81 -4.24 -34.88
N PHE A 3 -25.97 -3.24 -34.60
CA PHE A 3 -24.85 -3.28 -33.62
C PHE A 3 -23.91 -2.05 -33.77
N VAL A 4 -23.71 -1.31 -32.66
CA VAL A 4 -22.40 -0.88 -32.05
C VAL A 4 -21.35 -0.22 -32.97
N SER A 5 -20.64 0.88 -32.65
CA SER A 5 -20.33 1.66 -31.42
C SER A 5 -19.91 3.08 -31.86
N GLY A 6 -20.12 4.19 -31.14
CA GLY A 6 -20.16 4.35 -29.69
C GLY A 6 -18.74 4.66 -29.16
N TRP A 7 -18.54 5.79 -28.47
CA TRP A 7 -17.22 6.32 -28.01
C TRP A 7 -16.33 6.97 -29.08
N ASN A 8 -16.55 8.26 -29.36
CA ASN A 8 -15.49 9.28 -29.53
C ASN A 8 -15.98 10.74 -29.72
N ILE A 9 -17.29 11.00 -29.79
CA ILE A 9 -17.82 12.35 -30.07
C ILE A 9 -18.73 12.86 -28.94
N ILE A 10 -18.19 12.98 -27.73
CA ILE A 10 -18.69 13.91 -26.69
C ILE A 10 -17.49 14.55 -25.96
N PHE A 11 -16.57 15.13 -26.74
CA PHE A 11 -15.63 16.13 -26.24
C PHE A 11 -15.74 17.34 -27.18
N MET A 12 -15.83 18.53 -26.58
CA MET A 12 -16.13 19.83 -27.21
C MET A 12 -17.60 20.07 -27.64
N THR A 13 -18.03 21.33 -27.47
CA THR A 13 -19.30 21.93 -27.92
C THR A 13 -20.62 21.49 -27.26
N LEU A 14 -20.64 21.27 -25.94
CA LEU A 14 -21.82 21.68 -25.15
C LEU A 14 -21.60 23.09 -24.60
N ARG A 15 -22.22 24.07 -25.26
CA ARG A 15 -22.36 25.44 -24.77
C ARG A 15 -23.25 25.37 -23.53
N THR A 16 -22.69 25.51 -22.33
CA THR A 16 -23.40 25.31 -21.05
C THR A 16 -24.50 26.35 -20.88
N THR A 17 -25.75 25.95 -21.13
CA THR A 17 -26.93 26.77 -20.87
C THR A 17 -27.12 26.90 -19.34
N PRO A 18 -27.32 28.12 -18.81
CA PRO A 18 -27.37 28.35 -17.35
C PRO A 18 -28.43 27.53 -16.60
N SER A 19 -29.50 27.11 -17.27
CA SER A 19 -30.58 26.29 -16.68
C SER A 19 -30.11 24.90 -16.25
N TYR A 20 -29.24 24.24 -17.01
CA TYR A 20 -28.67 22.95 -16.62
C TYR A 20 -27.65 23.12 -15.49
N GLU A 21 -26.95 24.26 -15.44
CA GLU A 21 -26.00 24.54 -14.37
C GLU A 21 -26.70 24.76 -13.00
N ALA A 22 -27.80 25.53 -13.01
CA ALA A 22 -28.65 25.69 -11.84
C ALA A 22 -29.32 24.37 -11.40
N ASN A 23 -29.73 23.53 -12.36
CA ASN A 23 -30.37 22.25 -12.08
C ASN A 23 -29.39 21.25 -11.42
N TRP A 24 -28.16 21.09 -11.93
CA TRP A 24 -27.20 20.19 -11.26
C TRP A 24 -26.84 20.72 -9.88
N ARG A 25 -26.64 22.05 -9.69
CA ARG A 25 -26.36 22.61 -8.36
C ARG A 25 -27.49 22.33 -7.37
N SER A 26 -28.74 22.50 -7.79
CA SER A 26 -29.93 22.27 -6.95
C SER A 26 -30.13 20.78 -6.65
N THR A 27 -30.01 19.91 -7.66
CA THR A 27 -30.14 18.46 -7.51
C THR A 27 -29.01 17.89 -6.64
N SER A 28 -27.77 18.33 -6.85
CA SER A 28 -26.63 17.98 -6.01
C SER A 28 -26.82 18.47 -4.58
N ALA A 29 -27.26 19.71 -4.36
CA ALA A 29 -27.52 20.24 -3.01
C ALA A 29 -28.62 19.45 -2.27
N ALA A 30 -29.68 19.01 -2.97
CA ALA A 30 -30.70 18.13 -2.40
C ALA A 30 -30.15 16.74 -2.06
N PHE A 31 -29.35 16.15 -2.96
CA PHE A 31 -28.66 14.88 -2.73
C PHE A 31 -27.70 14.94 -1.53
N PHE A 32 -26.90 16.01 -1.43
CA PHE A 32 -25.98 16.27 -0.31
C PHE A 32 -26.66 16.57 1.02
N ASN A 33 -27.88 17.14 1.01
CA ASN A 33 -28.64 17.41 2.23
C ASN A 33 -29.44 16.22 2.76
N SER A 34 -29.57 15.14 1.99
CA SER A 34 -30.22 13.91 2.45
C SER A 34 -29.57 13.38 3.73
N GLU A 35 -30.39 12.84 4.66
CA GLU A 35 -29.91 12.30 5.93
C GLU A 35 -28.87 11.18 5.73
N SER A 36 -29.08 10.38 4.68
CA SER A 36 -28.13 9.35 4.23
C SER A 36 -26.77 9.95 3.86
N MET A 37 -26.73 11.06 3.11
CA MET A 37 -25.46 11.67 2.72
C MET A 37 -24.75 12.36 3.89
N ARG A 38 -25.48 12.89 4.87
CA ARG A 38 -24.88 13.41 6.12
C ARG A 38 -24.08 12.32 6.84
N LYS A 39 -24.65 11.12 6.98
CA LYS A 39 -23.97 9.94 7.55
C LYS A 39 -22.72 9.52 6.74
N TRP A 40 -22.75 9.64 5.42
CA TRP A 40 -21.56 9.42 4.58
C TRP A 40 -20.47 10.47 4.81
N VAL A 41 -20.82 11.76 4.85
CA VAL A 41 -19.88 12.86 5.12
C VAL A 41 -19.24 12.73 6.50
N GLU A 42 -20.03 12.38 7.53
CA GLU A 42 -19.53 12.08 8.87
C GLU A 42 -18.56 10.88 8.89
N SER A 43 -18.90 9.81 8.17
CA SER A 43 -18.04 8.62 8.02
C SER A 43 -16.70 8.97 7.36
N ILE A 44 -16.72 9.73 6.26
CA ILE A 44 -15.51 10.22 5.56
C ILE A 44 -14.66 11.07 6.51
N ASN A 45 -15.25 12.04 7.20
CA ASN A 45 -14.56 12.87 8.19
C ASN A 45 -13.93 12.03 9.32
N LYS A 46 -14.64 11.00 9.80
CA LYS A 46 -14.14 10.06 10.81
C LYS A 46 -13.01 9.17 10.27
N ILE A 47 -12.96 8.86 8.98
CA ILE A 47 -11.86 8.12 8.34
C ILE A 47 -10.63 9.03 8.15
N ILE A 48 -10.82 10.27 7.70
CA ILE A 48 -9.73 11.25 7.54
C ILE A 48 -9.05 11.52 8.87
N LYS A 49 -9.82 11.84 9.92
CA LYS A 49 -9.28 12.05 11.29
C LYS A 49 -8.48 10.85 11.79
N ARG A 50 -9.00 9.62 11.60
CA ARG A 50 -8.29 8.38 11.93
C ARG A 50 -6.99 8.24 11.16
N LYS A 51 -6.98 8.41 9.83
CA LYS A 51 -5.75 8.30 9.02
C LYS A 51 -4.67 9.31 9.42
N MET A 52 -5.05 10.55 9.75
CA MET A 52 -4.12 11.56 10.25
C MET A 52 -3.47 11.16 11.58
N GLN A 53 -4.24 10.58 12.50
CA GLN A 53 -3.72 10.08 13.79
C GLN A 53 -2.91 8.79 13.65
N THR A 54 -3.29 7.87 12.76
CA THR A 54 -2.54 6.61 12.55
C THR A 54 -1.18 6.85 11.91
N GLN A 55 -0.98 7.92 11.12
CA GLN A 55 0.34 8.22 10.56
C GLN A 55 1.40 8.61 11.59
N SER A 56 1.04 9.07 12.81
CA SER A 56 2.03 9.36 13.86
C SER A 56 2.43 8.12 14.68
N ASN A 57 1.56 7.13 14.82
CA ASN A 57 1.73 6.01 15.77
C ASN A 57 2.05 4.66 15.11
N GLY A 58 2.25 4.64 13.79
CA GLY A 58 2.44 3.41 13.03
C GLY A 58 1.14 2.63 12.80
N VAL A 59 1.10 1.86 11.72
CA VAL A 59 -0.08 1.06 11.33
C VAL A 59 0.01 -0.32 11.97
N SER A 60 -0.37 -0.45 13.25
CA SER A 60 -0.58 -1.76 13.88
C SER A 60 -1.95 -2.33 13.50
N HIS A 61 -2.05 -2.93 12.32
CA HIS A 61 -3.16 -3.84 12.03
C HIS A 61 -3.02 -5.09 12.91
N ASN A 62 -3.94 -5.29 13.85
CA ASN A 62 -4.00 -6.53 14.61
C ASN A 62 -4.46 -7.66 13.68
N ILE A 63 -3.60 -8.66 13.47
CA ILE A 63 -3.85 -9.80 12.58
C ILE A 63 -4.17 -11.01 13.45
N THR A 64 -5.38 -11.57 13.28
CA THR A 64 -5.77 -12.83 13.92
C THR A 64 -5.43 -13.99 12.98
N PHE A 65 -4.76 -15.02 13.50
CA PHE A 65 -4.45 -16.26 12.78
C PHE A 65 -5.35 -17.40 13.30
N GLU A 66 -5.68 -18.36 12.45
CA GLU A 66 -6.53 -19.52 12.81
C GLU A 66 -5.79 -20.56 13.67
N SER A 67 -4.47 -20.67 13.46
CA SER A 67 -3.57 -21.57 14.20
C SER A 67 -2.46 -20.78 14.89
N PRO A 68 -1.89 -21.30 16.00
CA PRO A 68 -0.73 -20.69 16.62
C PRO A 68 0.49 -20.75 15.69
N PRO A 69 1.40 -19.75 15.72
CA PRO A 69 2.63 -19.80 14.94
C PRO A 69 3.52 -20.97 15.38
N PRO A 70 4.30 -21.57 14.45
CA PRO A 70 5.25 -22.62 14.81
C PRO A 70 6.32 -22.10 15.79
N PRO A 71 6.89 -22.96 16.65
CA PRO A 71 7.94 -22.57 17.59
C PRO A 71 9.17 -21.98 16.89
N ILE A 72 9.98 -21.25 17.65
CA ILE A 72 11.26 -20.69 17.16
C ILE A 72 12.33 -21.76 17.29
N GLU A 73 12.94 -22.13 16.16
CA GLU A 73 13.98 -23.14 16.10
C GLU A 73 15.36 -22.50 16.26
N TRP A 74 16.18 -23.05 17.15
CA TRP A 74 17.50 -22.53 17.49
C TRP A 74 18.59 -23.54 17.13
N HIS A 75 19.77 -23.04 16.75
CA HIS A 75 20.92 -23.87 16.43
C HIS A 75 22.08 -23.60 17.41
N ILE A 76 23.23 -23.12 16.95
CA ILE A 76 24.40 -22.84 17.80
C ILE A 76 24.19 -21.54 18.57
N SER A 77 23.79 -20.47 17.89
CA SER A 77 23.49 -19.18 18.51
C SER A 77 22.15 -19.20 19.24
N ARG A 78 22.11 -18.64 20.46
CA ARG A 78 20.90 -18.52 21.27
C ARG A 78 20.42 -17.07 21.41
N LEU A 79 19.19 -16.92 21.90
CA LEU A 79 18.57 -15.63 22.20
C LEU A 79 19.49 -14.76 23.06
N GLY A 80 19.78 -13.54 22.58
CA GLY A 80 20.68 -12.58 23.23
C GLY A 80 22.14 -12.62 22.78
N GLN A 81 22.55 -13.57 21.93
CA GLN A 81 23.92 -13.67 21.41
C GLN A 81 24.03 -13.13 19.97
N THR A 82 23.53 -11.91 19.73
CA THR A 82 23.50 -11.27 18.39
C THR A 82 24.86 -11.24 17.70
N ASP A 83 25.92 -11.09 18.48
CA ASP A 83 27.30 -10.96 17.99
C ASP A 83 27.86 -12.28 17.42
N THR A 84 27.12 -13.39 17.61
CA THR A 84 27.45 -14.72 17.08
C THR A 84 26.60 -15.13 15.88
N PHE A 85 25.67 -14.27 15.43
CA PHE A 85 24.73 -14.59 14.36
C PHE A 85 25.46 -14.62 13.01
N ASP A 86 25.49 -15.80 12.41
CA ASP A 86 26.13 -16.10 11.14
C ASP A 86 25.31 -17.18 10.40
N LEU A 87 25.52 -17.32 9.08
CA LEU A 87 24.82 -18.27 8.22
C LEU A 87 24.92 -19.71 8.74
N MET A 88 26.06 -20.08 9.33
CA MET A 88 26.34 -21.42 9.86
C MET A 88 25.95 -21.61 11.32
N THR A 89 25.65 -20.54 12.07
CA THR A 89 25.32 -20.63 13.52
C THR A 89 23.82 -20.53 13.79
N LEU A 90 23.06 -19.95 12.86
CA LEU A 90 21.60 -19.85 12.89
C LEU A 90 20.93 -21.11 12.30
N HIS A 91 19.68 -21.36 12.70
CA HIS A 91 18.92 -22.50 12.17
C HIS A 91 18.38 -22.18 10.75
N PRO A 92 18.61 -23.02 9.72
CA PRO A 92 18.28 -22.68 8.33
C PRO A 92 16.79 -22.43 8.09
N ILE A 93 15.90 -23.15 8.79
CA ILE A 93 14.45 -22.90 8.72
C ILE A 93 14.10 -21.54 9.34
N GLU A 94 14.81 -21.11 10.38
CA GLU A 94 14.58 -19.83 11.03
C GLU A 94 15.05 -18.67 10.15
N ILE A 95 16.23 -18.80 9.53
CA ILE A 95 16.74 -17.84 8.52
C ILE A 95 15.69 -17.66 7.41
N ALA A 96 15.22 -18.75 6.80
CA ALA A 96 14.20 -18.71 5.76
C ALA A 96 12.90 -18.06 6.24
N ARG A 97 12.45 -18.36 7.46
CA ARG A 97 11.23 -17.80 8.04
C ARG A 97 11.33 -16.29 8.28
N GLN A 98 12.43 -15.83 8.87
CA GLN A 98 12.64 -14.41 9.16
C GLN A 98 12.85 -13.59 7.88
N LEU A 99 13.60 -14.12 6.90
CA LEU A 99 13.71 -13.50 5.58
C LEU A 99 12.34 -13.39 4.91
N THR A 100 11.55 -14.47 4.90
CA THR A 100 10.19 -14.47 4.30
C THR A 100 9.28 -13.42 4.95
N LEU A 101 9.33 -13.25 6.27
CA LEU A 101 8.55 -12.23 6.99
C LEU A 101 9.00 -10.82 6.58
N LEU A 102 10.30 -10.56 6.56
CA LEU A 102 10.89 -9.27 6.19
C LEU A 102 10.59 -8.90 4.73
N GLU A 103 10.80 -9.83 3.80
CA GLU A 103 10.47 -9.66 2.38
C GLU A 103 8.96 -9.44 2.16
N SER A 104 8.11 -10.16 2.90
CA SER A 104 6.65 -9.95 2.88
C SER A 104 6.25 -8.54 3.35
N GLU A 105 6.88 -8.02 4.41
CA GLU A 105 6.66 -6.64 4.86
C GLU A 105 7.14 -5.61 3.83
N LEU A 106 8.32 -5.81 3.22
CA LEU A 106 8.84 -4.95 2.17
C LEU A 106 7.91 -4.93 0.94
N TYR A 107 7.48 -6.11 0.47
CA TYR A 107 6.57 -6.27 -0.66
C TYR A 107 5.21 -5.62 -0.39
N ARG A 108 4.61 -5.87 0.78
CA ARG A 108 3.32 -5.28 1.20
C ARG A 108 3.38 -3.75 1.39
N ALA A 109 4.56 -3.18 1.60
CA ALA A 109 4.75 -1.74 1.73
C ALA A 109 4.78 -1.00 0.36
N VAL A 110 5.05 -1.70 -0.75
CA VAL A 110 5.10 -1.10 -2.09
C VAL A 110 3.70 -0.66 -2.52
N ARG A 111 3.53 0.64 -2.77
CA ARG A 111 2.25 1.20 -3.22
C ARG A 111 2.16 1.16 -4.75
N PRO A 112 0.98 0.95 -5.35
CA PRO A 112 0.81 1.03 -6.80
C PRO A 112 1.28 2.36 -7.41
N SER A 113 1.19 3.47 -6.67
CA SER A 113 1.70 4.79 -7.09
C SER A 113 3.21 4.82 -7.37
N GLU A 114 3.98 3.94 -6.73
CA GLU A 114 5.44 3.81 -6.94
C GLU A 114 5.76 3.08 -8.25
N LEU A 115 4.76 2.48 -8.90
CA LEU A 115 4.87 1.67 -10.11
C LEU A 115 4.22 2.33 -11.35
N VAL A 116 3.28 3.25 -11.17
CA VAL A 116 2.62 3.92 -12.31
C VAL A 116 3.61 4.79 -13.09
N GLY A 117 3.67 4.62 -14.42
CA GLY A 117 4.48 5.46 -15.30
C GLY A 117 6.00 5.28 -15.16
N SER A 118 6.44 4.12 -14.67
CA SER A 118 7.84 3.72 -14.49
C SER A 118 8.66 4.76 -13.71
N VAL A 119 8.07 5.40 -12.69
CA VAL A 119 8.73 6.46 -11.91
C VAL A 119 10.00 5.98 -11.19
N TRP A 120 10.14 4.69 -10.94
CA TRP A 120 11.31 4.09 -10.30
C TRP A 120 12.60 4.11 -11.15
N THR A 121 12.51 4.35 -12.47
CA THR A 121 13.69 4.44 -13.35
C THR A 121 14.22 5.86 -13.51
N LYS A 122 13.49 6.87 -13.03
CA LYS A 122 13.80 8.30 -13.19
C LYS A 122 14.78 8.78 -12.13
N GLU A 123 15.27 10.01 -12.26
CA GLU A 123 16.18 10.62 -11.29
C GLU A 123 15.53 10.75 -9.90
N ASP A 124 14.28 11.21 -9.83
CA ASP A 124 13.49 11.35 -8.61
C ASP A 124 12.97 10.02 -8.01
N LYS A 125 13.55 8.87 -8.36
CA LYS A 125 13.09 7.54 -7.92
C LYS A 125 13.08 7.35 -6.40
N GLU A 126 14.01 7.97 -5.68
CA GLU A 126 14.07 7.90 -4.20
C GLU A 126 12.85 8.56 -3.54
N ASN A 127 12.33 9.63 -4.15
CA ASN A 127 11.15 10.35 -3.67
C ASN A 127 9.85 9.66 -4.09
N ASN A 128 9.80 9.15 -5.33
CA ASN A 128 8.59 8.59 -5.93
C ASN A 128 8.36 7.10 -5.64
N SER A 129 9.43 6.32 -5.42
CA SER A 129 9.40 4.85 -5.25
C SER A 129 10.23 4.34 -4.05
N PRO A 130 10.14 4.95 -2.84
CA PRO A 130 11.03 4.62 -1.72
C PRO A 130 10.88 3.18 -1.20
N ASN A 131 9.67 2.61 -1.18
CA ASN A 131 9.44 1.26 -0.65
C ASN A 131 9.93 0.20 -1.64
N LEU A 132 9.69 0.44 -2.94
CA LEU A 132 10.20 -0.42 -4.01
C LEU A 132 11.73 -0.46 -4.01
N LEU A 133 12.40 0.70 -3.91
CA LEU A 133 13.86 0.75 -3.87
C LEU A 133 14.43 0.12 -2.59
N ARG A 134 13.71 0.22 -1.46
CA ARG A 134 14.07 -0.49 -0.22
C ARG A 134 13.99 -2.01 -0.39
N MET A 135 12.97 -2.51 -1.10
CA MET A 135 12.84 -3.93 -1.45
C MET A 135 14.00 -4.40 -2.35
N ILE A 136 14.28 -3.68 -3.44
CA ILE A 136 15.38 -4.00 -4.37
C ILE A 136 16.73 -4.02 -3.64
N ARG A 137 17.02 -2.98 -2.82
CA ARG A 137 18.25 -2.90 -2.01
C ARG A 137 18.38 -4.08 -1.05
N HIS A 138 17.29 -4.53 -0.42
CA HIS A 138 17.31 -5.69 0.47
C HIS A 138 17.73 -6.95 -0.29
N THR A 139 17.08 -7.27 -1.41
CA THR A 139 17.41 -8.45 -2.22
C THR A 139 18.84 -8.39 -2.76
N THR A 140 19.31 -7.24 -3.26
CA THR A 140 20.71 -7.09 -3.72
C THR A 140 21.71 -7.31 -2.59
N ASN A 141 21.47 -6.75 -1.41
CA ASN A 141 22.34 -6.95 -0.25
C ASN A 141 22.35 -8.41 0.23
N LEU A 142 21.20 -9.11 0.15
CA LEU A 142 21.08 -10.52 0.50
C LEU A 142 21.85 -11.42 -0.48
N THR A 143 21.75 -11.17 -1.79
CA THR A 143 22.55 -11.90 -2.79
C THR A 143 24.05 -11.67 -2.59
N LEU A 144 24.48 -10.41 -2.41
CA LEU A 144 25.88 -10.06 -2.14
C LEU A 144 26.43 -10.60 -0.81
N TRP A 145 25.55 -10.95 0.13
CA TRP A 145 25.92 -11.62 1.38
C TRP A 145 26.16 -13.11 1.18
N PHE A 146 25.36 -13.78 0.33
CA PHE A 146 25.57 -15.19 -0.06
C PHE A 146 26.77 -15.41 -1.00
N GLU A 147 27.24 -14.38 -1.71
CA GLU A 147 28.41 -14.43 -2.59
C GLU A 147 29.77 -14.32 -1.86
N LYS A 148 29.77 -14.07 -0.54
CA LYS A 148 30.97 -13.89 0.29
C LYS A 148 31.26 -15.08 1.20
#